data_AF-A0A1M2V9B2-F1
#
_entry.id   AF-A0A1M2V9B2-F1
#
_cell.length_a   1.000
_cell.length_b   1.000
_cell.length_c   1.000
_cell.angle_alpha   90.00
_cell.angle_beta   90.00
_cell.angle_gamma   90.00
#
_symmetry.space_group_name_H-M   'P 1'
#
loop_
_entity.id
_entity.type
_entity.pdbx_description
1 polymer ?
#
loop_
_entity_poly.entity_id
_entity_poly.type
_entity_poly.pdbx_seq_one_letter_code
_entity_poly.pdbx_strand_id
1 'polypeptide(L)'
;MFSTRTALSTLRPSLAAASRRPPHPVARRTFVSSTIHGLSEGFLDLAIALPFPPEWPPYSCTIILVTVVTRLAFTVPFSVWAKNRQWRAEHLAIPQLKSEMPAIHKEVQQHMKKDGFRGDKDAVIAEINKRSRVIAAQRRKTLLAEHNASPIPTIAMPILTQLPLFVGTSMVLSDATRSAGTVLDSESFLTLTSLAHPDATLTLPIVLGMITLANVESARWFVSAEVLQREQQVAQWTAERRARGENVLEPRRIYQTALRIMSVGRILIAAMVPGVSGPVLVG
;
A
#
# COMPACT_ATOMS: atom_id res chain seq x y z
N MET A 1 86.52 29.30 8.05
CA MET A 1 85.57 28.25 8.49
C MET A 1 84.24 28.92 8.83
N PHE A 2 83.12 28.28 8.44
CA PHE A 2 81.71 28.71 8.54
C PHE A 2 81.34 29.83 7.55
N SER A 3 80.76 29.58 6.37
CA SER A 3 79.57 28.81 5.97
C SER A 3 78.27 29.36 6.55
N THR A 4 77.66 30.31 5.83
CA THR A 4 76.24 30.61 5.90
C THR A 4 75.72 30.82 4.48
N ARG A 5 75.10 29.77 3.95
CA ARG A 5 74.24 29.79 2.76
C ARG A 5 72.87 30.34 3.19
N THR A 6 72.43 31.43 2.60
CA THR A 6 71.04 31.91 2.72
C THR A 6 70.34 31.64 1.41
N ALA A 7 69.48 30.62 1.40
CA ALA A 7 68.70 30.22 0.23
C ALA A 7 67.51 31.20 0.06
N LEU A 8 67.52 31.96 -1.03
CA LEU A 8 66.36 32.69 -1.53
C LEU A 8 65.50 31.73 -2.36
N SER A 9 64.46 31.18 -1.75
CA SER A 9 63.41 30.45 -2.45
C SER A 9 62.07 30.74 -1.79
N THR A 10 61.20 31.46 -2.50
CA THR A 10 59.72 31.38 -2.45
C THR A 10 59.18 32.48 -3.38
N LEU A 11 59.02 32.18 -4.67
CA LEU A 11 57.75 31.74 -5.27
C LEU A 11 56.60 32.75 -5.10
N ARG A 12 56.48 33.65 -6.09
CA ARG A 12 55.16 34.08 -6.59
C ARG A 12 54.46 32.84 -7.18
N PRO A 13 53.15 32.66 -6.94
CA PRO A 13 52.26 32.78 -8.09
C PRO A 13 50.88 33.39 -7.83
N SER A 14 50.40 34.02 -8.90
CA SER A 14 49.03 34.11 -9.42
C SER A 14 47.90 34.59 -8.51
N LEU A 15 47.54 35.86 -8.74
CA LEU A 15 46.15 36.31 -8.80
C LEU A 15 45.33 35.38 -9.71
N ALA A 16 44.54 34.50 -9.11
CA ALA A 16 43.43 33.82 -9.76
C ALA A 16 42.28 33.72 -8.76
N ALA A 17 41.63 34.87 -8.52
CA ALA A 17 40.33 34.93 -7.87
C ALA A 17 39.29 34.28 -8.79
N ALA A 18 39.25 32.95 -8.79
CA ALA A 18 38.17 32.18 -9.38
C ALA A 18 36.94 32.34 -8.48
N SER A 19 36.17 33.40 -8.73
CA SER A 19 34.80 33.59 -8.26
C SER A 19 33.93 32.40 -8.74
N ARG A 20 33.95 31.30 -8.00
CA ARG A 20 32.91 30.27 -8.08
C ARG A 20 31.68 30.81 -7.37
N ARG A 21 30.80 31.48 -8.12
CA ARG A 21 29.43 31.74 -7.65
C ARG A 21 28.76 30.38 -7.40
N PRO A 22 28.10 30.18 -6.26
CA PRO A 22 27.28 28.99 -6.06
C PRO A 22 26.16 28.97 -7.11
N PRO A 23 25.81 27.80 -7.66
CA PRO A 23 24.68 27.70 -8.56
C PRO A 23 23.40 28.04 -7.79
N HIS A 24 22.70 29.11 -8.20
CA HIS A 24 21.36 29.40 -7.74
C HIS A 24 20.42 28.28 -8.23
N PRO A 25 19.70 27.58 -7.34
CA PRO A 25 18.72 26.60 -7.77
C PRO A 25 17.56 27.32 -8.47
N VAL A 26 17.31 26.93 -9.71
CA VAL A 26 16.20 27.45 -10.53
C VAL A 26 14.87 27.06 -9.86
N ALA A 27 14.13 28.08 -9.41
CA ALA A 27 12.83 27.95 -8.77
C ALA A 27 11.74 27.49 -9.77
N ARG A 28 11.59 26.18 -9.93
CA ARG A 28 10.48 25.53 -10.67
C ARG A 28 9.29 25.11 -9.78
N ARG A 29 9.01 25.85 -8.69
CA ARG A 29 8.00 25.47 -7.69
C ARG A 29 6.68 26.26 -7.71
N THR A 30 6.52 27.26 -8.56
CA THR A 30 5.43 28.26 -8.41
C THR A 30 4.01 27.69 -8.58
N PHE A 31 3.74 26.84 -9.56
CA PHE A 31 2.38 26.34 -9.81
C PHE A 31 1.87 25.34 -8.76
N VAL A 32 2.75 24.43 -8.33
CA VAL A 32 2.40 23.43 -7.31
C VAL A 32 2.31 24.11 -5.94
N SER A 33 3.19 25.07 -5.66
CA SER A 33 3.15 25.81 -4.39
C SER A 33 1.89 26.67 -4.27
N SER A 34 1.42 27.31 -5.35
CA SER A 34 0.21 28.16 -5.29
C SER A 34 -1.08 27.36 -5.14
N THR A 35 -1.17 26.18 -5.78
CA THR A 35 -2.32 25.27 -5.58
C THR A 35 -2.34 24.65 -4.20
N ILE A 36 -1.18 24.23 -3.68
CA ILE A 36 -1.07 23.72 -2.30
C ILE A 36 -1.46 24.80 -1.29
N HIS A 37 -0.97 26.02 -1.48
CA HIS A 37 -1.29 27.14 -0.60
C HIS A 37 -2.78 27.51 -0.63
N GLY A 38 -3.39 27.56 -1.82
CA GLY A 38 -4.83 27.80 -1.95
C GLY A 38 -5.71 26.70 -1.34
N LEU A 39 -5.27 25.43 -1.42
CA LEU A 39 -5.95 24.32 -0.75
C LEU A 39 -5.79 24.37 0.77
N SER A 40 -4.64 24.84 1.25
CA SER A 40 -4.37 25.04 2.68
C SER A 40 -5.26 26.13 3.27
N GLU A 41 -5.31 27.30 2.63
CA GLU A 41 -6.19 28.41 3.04
C GLU A 41 -7.67 27.99 2.97
N GLY A 42 -8.08 27.33 1.89
CA GLY A 42 -9.45 26.82 1.77
C GLY A 42 -9.82 25.79 2.83
N PHE A 43 -8.86 24.99 3.31
CA PHE A 43 -9.06 24.09 4.44
C PHE A 43 -9.26 24.84 5.76
N LEU A 44 -8.47 25.89 6.01
CA LEU A 44 -8.58 26.72 7.22
C LEU A 44 -9.90 27.49 7.24
N ASP A 45 -10.30 28.07 6.11
CA ASP A 45 -11.59 28.75 5.95
C ASP A 45 -12.76 27.80 6.16
N LEU A 46 -12.69 26.59 5.60
CA LEU A 46 -13.73 25.58 5.77
C LEU A 46 -13.90 25.19 7.25
N ALA A 47 -12.80 25.09 8.00
CA ALA A 47 -12.85 24.73 9.41
C ALA A 47 -13.58 25.77 10.27
N ILE A 48 -13.47 27.05 9.92
CA ILE A 48 -14.16 28.15 10.60
C ILE A 48 -15.61 28.30 10.11
N ALA A 49 -15.87 28.01 8.83
CA ALA A 49 -17.18 28.15 8.22
C ALA A 49 -18.19 27.06 8.61
N LEU A 50 -17.72 25.88 9.04
CA LEU A 50 -18.58 24.78 9.48
C LEU A 50 -19.16 25.07 10.88
N PRO A 51 -20.49 24.91 11.08
CA PRO A 51 -21.13 25.13 12.37
C PRO A 51 -20.87 23.95 13.32
N PHE A 52 -19.65 23.83 13.82
CA PHE A 52 -19.32 22.87 14.86
C PHE A 52 -19.82 23.33 16.24
N PRO A 53 -20.18 22.40 17.13
CA PRO A 53 -20.42 22.73 18.53
C PRO A 53 -19.17 23.41 19.13
N PRO A 54 -19.33 24.43 19.99
CA PRO A 54 -18.20 25.17 20.56
C PRO A 54 -17.26 24.33 21.44
N GLU A 55 -17.70 23.12 21.84
CA GLU A 55 -16.88 22.18 22.62
C GLU A 55 -15.91 21.36 21.76
N TRP A 56 -16.02 21.41 20.42
CA TRP A 56 -15.26 20.56 19.51
C TRP A 56 -14.15 21.36 18.80
N PRO A 57 -12.91 20.84 18.72
CA PRO A 57 -11.83 21.52 18.03
C PRO A 57 -12.11 21.59 16.51
N PRO A 58 -12.38 22.78 15.93
CA PRO A 58 -12.84 22.92 14.55
C PRO A 58 -11.85 22.36 13.51
N TYR A 59 -10.53 22.56 13.68
CA TYR A 59 -9.56 22.06 12.69
C TYR A 59 -9.46 20.54 12.74
N SER A 60 -9.50 19.95 13.93
CA SER A 60 -9.48 18.49 14.11
C SER A 60 -10.72 17.80 13.51
N CYS A 61 -11.91 18.35 13.78
CA CYS A 61 -13.16 17.86 13.21
C CYS A 61 -13.17 17.99 11.68
N THR A 62 -12.59 19.06 11.14
CA THR A 62 -12.48 19.27 9.69
C THR A 62 -11.53 18.27 9.04
N ILE A 63 -10.39 17.92 9.68
CA ILE A 63 -9.50 16.84 9.20
C ILE A 63 -10.26 15.51 9.14
N ILE A 64 -11.02 15.16 10.19
CA ILE A 64 -11.82 13.93 10.22
C ILE A 64 -12.90 13.97 9.14
N LEU A 65 -13.61 15.07 8.98
CA LEU A 65 -14.65 15.23 7.97
C LEU A 65 -14.07 15.08 6.56
N VAL A 66 -13.00 15.80 6.24
CA VAL A 66 -12.34 15.76 4.93
C VAL A 66 -11.82 14.36 4.64
N THR A 67 -11.23 13.68 5.61
CA THR A 67 -10.76 12.30 5.44
C THR A 67 -11.91 11.32 5.21
N VAL A 68 -13.03 11.44 5.94
CA VAL A 68 -14.23 10.62 5.73
C VAL A 68 -14.84 10.87 4.35
N VAL A 69 -15.04 12.13 3.97
CA VAL A 69 -15.64 12.50 2.67
C VAL A 69 -14.76 12.02 1.53
N THR A 70 -13.44 12.20 1.65
CA THR A 70 -12.47 11.74 0.64
C THR A 70 -12.50 10.22 0.53
N ARG A 71 -12.58 9.48 1.65
CA ARG A 71 -12.74 8.03 1.61
C ARG A 71 -14.07 7.59 1.00
N LEU A 72 -15.16 8.28 1.28
CA LEU A 72 -16.45 7.96 0.67
C LEU A 72 -16.44 8.23 -0.84
N ALA A 73 -15.83 9.33 -1.27
CA ALA A 73 -15.77 9.71 -2.68
C ALA A 73 -14.83 8.82 -3.50
N PHE A 74 -13.66 8.47 -2.96
CA PHE A 74 -12.62 7.75 -3.71
C PHE A 74 -12.56 6.25 -3.38
N THR A 75 -12.73 5.87 -2.11
CA THR A 75 -12.56 4.48 -1.68
C THR A 75 -13.81 3.64 -1.90
N VAL A 76 -15.02 4.16 -1.68
CA VAL A 76 -16.26 3.37 -1.78
C VAL A 76 -16.56 2.94 -3.22
N PRO A 77 -16.57 3.83 -4.24
CA PRO A 77 -16.82 3.41 -5.62
C PRO A 77 -15.80 2.37 -6.09
N PHE A 78 -14.54 2.55 -5.67
CA PHE A 78 -13.47 1.60 -5.95
C PHE A 78 -13.69 0.25 -5.28
N SER A 79 -14.06 0.22 -4.00
CA SER A 79 -14.33 -1.01 -3.25
C SER A 79 -15.47 -1.80 -3.89
N VAL A 80 -16.54 -1.11 -4.32
CA VAL A 80 -17.66 -1.73 -5.04
C VAL A 80 -17.21 -2.27 -6.39
N TRP A 81 -16.42 -1.50 -7.16
CA TRP A 81 -15.87 -1.94 -8.44
C TRP A 81 -14.98 -3.18 -8.31
N ALA A 82 -14.07 -3.18 -7.32
CA ALA A 82 -13.17 -4.30 -7.01
C ALA A 82 -13.96 -5.55 -6.62
N LYS A 83 -14.98 -5.41 -5.76
CA LYS A 83 -15.84 -6.51 -5.33
C LYS A 83 -16.65 -7.10 -6.48
N ASN A 84 -17.19 -6.26 -7.38
CA ASN A 84 -17.89 -6.73 -8.57
C ASN A 84 -16.95 -7.54 -9.50
N ARG A 85 -15.70 -7.09 -9.66
CA ARG A 85 -14.69 -7.79 -10.45
C ARG A 85 -14.31 -9.15 -9.83
N GLN A 86 -14.15 -9.21 -8.51
CA GLN A 86 -13.93 -10.46 -7.78
C GLN A 86 -15.12 -11.41 -7.91
N TRP A 87 -16.34 -10.90 -7.79
CA TRP A 87 -17.56 -11.70 -7.96
C TRP A 87 -17.62 -12.38 -9.33
N ARG A 88 -17.28 -11.67 -10.41
CA ARG A 88 -17.19 -12.24 -11.77
C ARG A 88 -16.12 -13.33 -11.88
N ALA A 89 -14.95 -13.15 -11.25
CA ALA A 89 -13.93 -14.20 -11.22
C ALA A 89 -14.47 -15.47 -10.54
N GLU A 90 -15.13 -15.31 -9.39
CA GLU A 90 -15.60 -16.42 -8.58
C GLU A 90 -16.81 -17.16 -9.16
N HIS A 91 -17.76 -16.43 -9.75
CA HIS A 91 -19.04 -16.97 -10.23
C HIS A 91 -19.06 -17.30 -11.73
N LEU A 92 -18.14 -16.74 -12.53
CA LEU A 92 -18.09 -16.99 -13.97
C LEU A 92 -16.84 -17.78 -14.35
N ALA A 93 -15.65 -17.23 -14.07
CA ALA A 93 -14.40 -17.83 -14.56
C ALA A 93 -14.02 -19.15 -13.85
N ILE A 94 -14.16 -19.22 -12.52
CA ILE A 94 -13.84 -20.45 -11.76
C ILE A 94 -14.75 -21.63 -12.11
N PRO A 95 -16.09 -21.51 -12.14
CA PRO A 95 -16.95 -22.65 -12.47
C PRO A 95 -16.77 -23.11 -13.92
N GLN A 96 -16.58 -22.18 -14.86
CA GLN A 96 -16.26 -22.54 -16.25
C GLN A 96 -14.96 -23.34 -16.34
N LEU A 97 -13.90 -22.89 -15.67
CA LEU A 97 -12.64 -23.65 -15.61
C LEU A 97 -12.85 -25.05 -15.01
N LYS A 98 -13.66 -25.18 -13.95
CA LYS A 98 -14.00 -26.48 -13.36
C LYS A 98 -14.73 -27.41 -14.33
N SER A 99 -15.65 -26.87 -15.14
CA SER A 99 -16.33 -27.67 -16.17
C SER A 99 -15.42 -28.10 -17.32
N GLU A 100 -14.39 -27.30 -17.64
CA GLU A 100 -13.41 -27.60 -18.68
C GLU A 100 -12.27 -28.54 -18.19
N MET A 101 -12.02 -28.62 -16.87
CA MET A 101 -11.00 -29.51 -16.31
C MET A 101 -11.04 -30.95 -16.82
N PRO A 102 -12.17 -31.67 -16.91
CA PRO A 102 -12.19 -33.03 -17.44
C PRO A 102 -11.74 -33.11 -18.90
N ALA A 103 -12.02 -32.09 -19.72
CA ALA A 103 -11.53 -32.02 -21.10
C ALA A 103 -10.01 -31.82 -21.14
N ILE A 104 -9.47 -30.92 -20.31
CA ILE A 104 -8.02 -30.69 -20.17
C ILE A 104 -7.30 -31.98 -19.74
N HIS A 105 -7.87 -32.75 -18.79
CA HIS A 105 -7.27 -34.02 -18.38
C HIS A 105 -7.24 -35.04 -19.52
N LYS A 106 -8.31 -35.13 -20.33
CA LYS A 106 -8.35 -36.02 -21.50
C LYS A 106 -7.31 -35.62 -22.55
N GLU A 107 -7.18 -34.32 -22.82
CA GLU A 107 -6.19 -33.77 -23.74
C GLU A 107 -4.76 -34.10 -23.26
N VAL A 108 -4.43 -33.82 -22.00
CA VAL A 108 -3.13 -34.15 -21.40
C VAL A 108 -2.84 -35.64 -21.49
N GLN A 109 -3.82 -36.50 -21.21
CA GLN A 109 -3.66 -37.96 -21.34
C GLN A 109 -3.36 -38.37 -22.78
N GLN A 110 -4.01 -37.75 -23.77
CA GLN A 110 -3.73 -38.02 -25.19
C GLN A 110 -2.33 -37.57 -25.58
N HIS A 111 -1.89 -36.39 -25.13
CA HIS A 111 -0.53 -35.92 -25.36
C HIS A 111 0.50 -36.84 -24.71
N MET A 112 0.29 -37.27 -23.47
CA MET A 112 1.19 -38.22 -22.79
C MET A 112 1.25 -39.58 -23.49
N LYS A 113 0.14 -40.06 -24.06
CA LYS A 113 0.13 -41.29 -24.87
C LYS A 113 0.93 -41.13 -26.16
N LYS A 114 0.82 -39.97 -26.84
CA LYS A 114 1.59 -39.65 -28.06
C LYS A 114 3.08 -39.52 -27.76
N ASP A 115 3.42 -38.92 -26.63
CA ASP A 115 4.80 -38.78 -26.15
C ASP A 115 5.41 -40.12 -25.67
N GLY A 116 4.63 -41.21 -25.68
CA GLY A 116 5.07 -42.53 -25.26
C GLY A 116 5.41 -42.63 -23.77
N PHE A 117 4.89 -41.73 -22.93
CA PHE A 117 5.20 -41.71 -21.51
C PHE A 117 4.70 -43.01 -20.84
N ARG A 118 5.64 -43.74 -20.23
CA ARG A 118 5.37 -44.96 -19.47
C ARG A 118 5.94 -44.78 -18.06
N GLY A 119 5.11 -45.04 -17.05
CA GLY A 119 5.49 -44.95 -15.65
C GLY A 119 4.52 -45.73 -14.78
N ASP A 120 4.85 -45.85 -13.51
CA ASP A 120 3.94 -46.41 -12.52
C ASP A 120 2.66 -45.57 -12.41
N LYS A 121 1.56 -46.16 -11.92
CA LYS A 121 0.25 -45.52 -11.82
C LYS A 121 0.33 -44.16 -11.13
N ASP A 122 1.10 -44.07 -10.04
CA ASP A 122 1.25 -42.85 -9.26
C ASP A 122 2.08 -41.78 -9.99
N ALA A 123 3.12 -42.19 -10.73
CA ALA A 123 3.92 -41.29 -11.54
C ALA A 123 3.12 -40.70 -12.71
N VAL A 124 2.24 -41.51 -13.33
CA VAL A 124 1.33 -41.06 -14.38
C VAL A 124 0.33 -40.03 -13.84
N ILE A 125 -0.26 -40.28 -12.67
CA ILE A 125 -1.20 -39.34 -12.04
C ILE A 125 -0.50 -38.02 -11.69
N ALA A 126 0.72 -38.09 -11.14
CA ALA A 126 1.51 -36.90 -10.81
C ALA A 126 1.84 -36.06 -12.05
N GLU A 127 2.24 -36.70 -13.15
CA GLU A 127 2.59 -36.02 -14.40
C GLU A 127 1.36 -35.43 -15.10
N ILE A 128 0.23 -36.14 -15.10
CA ILE A 128 -1.06 -35.60 -15.58
C ILE A 128 -1.42 -34.35 -14.79
N ASN A 129 -1.34 -34.40 -13.45
CA ASN A 129 -1.65 -33.24 -12.60
C ASN A 129 -0.68 -32.08 -12.82
N LYS A 130 0.59 -32.35 -13.09
CA LYS A 130 1.61 -31.34 -13.37
C LYS A 130 1.31 -30.63 -14.69
N ARG A 131 1.08 -31.38 -15.76
CA ARG A 131 0.79 -30.84 -17.10
C ARG A 131 -0.59 -30.15 -17.14
N SER A 132 -1.61 -30.74 -16.51
CA SER A 132 -2.95 -30.15 -16.44
C SER A 132 -2.96 -28.84 -15.68
N ARG A 133 -2.16 -28.68 -14.63
CA ARG A 133 -2.00 -27.40 -13.91
C ARG A 133 -1.46 -26.28 -14.79
N VAL A 134 -0.50 -26.57 -15.67
CA VAL A 134 0.06 -25.55 -16.58
C VAL A 134 -0.98 -25.08 -17.59
N ILE A 135 -1.69 -26.02 -18.22
CA ILE A 135 -2.76 -25.72 -19.19
C ILE A 135 -3.92 -25.01 -18.50
N ALA A 136 -4.35 -25.49 -17.34
CA ALA A 136 -5.41 -24.88 -16.55
C ALA A 136 -5.04 -23.46 -16.07
N ALA A 137 -3.77 -23.19 -15.75
CA ALA A 137 -3.30 -21.86 -15.40
C ALA A 137 -3.39 -20.89 -16.58
N GLN A 138 -3.02 -21.34 -17.79
CA GLN A 138 -3.18 -20.54 -19.01
C GLN A 138 -4.65 -20.27 -19.32
N ARG A 139 -5.49 -21.31 -19.26
CA ARG A 139 -6.94 -21.18 -19.49
C ARG A 139 -7.62 -20.29 -18.45
N ARG A 140 -7.19 -20.38 -17.19
CA ARG A 140 -7.65 -19.45 -16.14
C ARG A 140 -7.31 -18.01 -16.50
N LYS A 141 -6.11 -17.73 -17.02
CA LYS A 141 -5.70 -16.37 -17.40
C LYS A 141 -6.57 -15.85 -18.55
N THR A 142 -6.88 -16.68 -19.55
CA THR A 142 -7.74 -16.28 -20.68
C THR A 142 -9.19 -16.06 -20.23
N LEU A 143 -9.77 -16.97 -19.43
CA LEU A 143 -11.11 -16.79 -18.86
C LEU A 143 -11.21 -15.53 -17.99
N LEU A 144 -10.19 -15.22 -17.18
CA LEU A 144 -10.16 -13.99 -16.39
C LEU A 144 -10.02 -12.74 -17.27
N ALA A 145 -9.39 -12.83 -18.44
CA ALA A 145 -9.33 -11.74 -19.39
C ALA A 145 -10.67 -11.55 -20.11
N GLU A 146 -11.29 -12.64 -20.58
CA GLU A 146 -12.61 -12.65 -21.23
C GLU A 146 -13.69 -12.02 -20.34
N HIS A 147 -13.72 -12.38 -19.06
CA HIS A 147 -14.71 -11.85 -18.10
C HIS A 147 -14.33 -10.50 -17.46
N ASN A 148 -13.26 -9.86 -17.95
CA ASN A 148 -12.72 -8.63 -17.35
C ASN A 148 -12.58 -8.74 -15.83
N ALA A 149 -12.02 -9.86 -15.37
CA ALA A 149 -11.88 -10.24 -13.98
C ALA A 149 -10.42 -10.42 -13.57
N SER A 150 -9.48 -9.82 -14.33
CA SER A 150 -8.06 -9.90 -14.04
C SER A 150 -7.73 -9.27 -12.67
N PRO A 151 -6.84 -9.89 -11.87
CA PRO A 151 -6.54 -9.46 -10.49
C PRO A 151 -5.55 -8.29 -10.42
N ILE A 152 -4.74 -8.09 -11.47
CA ILE A 152 -3.70 -7.04 -11.54
C ILE A 152 -4.25 -5.63 -11.29
N PRO A 153 -5.30 -5.16 -11.99
CA PRO A 153 -5.78 -3.81 -11.78
C PRO A 153 -6.34 -3.60 -10.37
N THR A 154 -6.92 -4.63 -9.75
CA THR A 154 -7.44 -4.55 -8.37
C THR A 154 -6.32 -4.44 -7.33
N ILE A 155 -5.13 -4.98 -7.59
CA ILE A 155 -3.97 -4.91 -6.69
C ILE A 155 -3.20 -3.59 -6.88
N ALA A 156 -3.02 -3.14 -8.12
CA ALA A 156 -2.22 -1.94 -8.40
C ALA A 156 -2.96 -0.63 -8.10
N MET A 157 -4.29 -0.62 -8.27
CA MET A 157 -5.07 0.61 -8.18
C MET A 157 -5.11 1.27 -6.78
N PRO A 158 -5.19 0.55 -5.66
CA PRO A 158 -5.06 1.16 -4.33
C PRO A 158 -3.72 1.89 -4.21
N ILE A 159 -2.61 1.28 -4.64
CA ILE A 159 -1.29 1.89 -4.59
C ILE A 159 -1.23 3.16 -5.44
N LEU A 160 -1.77 3.10 -6.67
CA LEU A 160 -1.77 4.23 -7.60
C LEU A 160 -2.66 5.40 -7.15
N THR A 161 -3.72 5.13 -6.39
CA THR A 161 -4.68 6.16 -5.95
C THR A 161 -4.35 6.68 -4.55
N GLN A 162 -3.87 5.82 -3.65
CA GLN A 162 -3.49 6.18 -2.28
C GLN A 162 -2.18 6.99 -2.25
N LEU A 163 -1.17 6.65 -3.05
CA LEU A 163 0.12 7.35 -2.99
C LEU A 163 0.00 8.85 -3.35
N PRO A 164 -0.64 9.26 -4.46
CA PRO A 164 -0.80 10.67 -4.79
C PRO A 164 -1.64 11.41 -3.75
N LEU A 165 -2.69 10.76 -3.25
CA LEU A 165 -3.58 11.33 -2.23
C LEU A 165 -2.83 11.55 -0.93
N PHE A 166 -2.04 10.56 -0.49
CA PHE A 166 -1.18 10.65 0.68
C PHE A 166 -0.17 11.79 0.57
N VAL A 167 0.57 11.85 -0.54
CA VAL A 167 1.60 12.88 -0.75
C VAL A 167 0.96 14.26 -0.87
N GLY A 168 -0.13 14.38 -1.63
CA GLY A 168 -0.86 15.64 -1.82
C GLY A 168 -1.41 16.19 -0.51
N THR A 169 -2.13 15.37 0.26
CA THR A 169 -2.65 15.80 1.56
C THR A 169 -1.53 16.10 2.54
N SER A 170 -0.44 15.32 2.58
CA SER A 170 0.72 15.61 3.45
C SER A 170 1.38 16.95 3.10
N MET A 171 1.45 17.29 1.81
CA MET A 171 2.00 18.57 1.36
C MET A 171 1.10 19.76 1.74
N VAL A 172 -0.22 19.65 1.53
CA VAL A 172 -1.20 20.67 1.94
C VAL A 172 -1.14 20.91 3.44
N LEU A 173 -1.05 19.83 4.21
CA LEU A 173 -1.07 19.89 5.66
C LEU A 173 0.26 20.38 6.24
N SER A 174 1.39 20.02 5.61
CA SER A 174 2.70 20.59 5.94
C SER A 174 2.81 22.07 5.55
N ASP A 175 2.06 22.54 4.54
CA ASP A 175 1.98 23.96 4.20
C ASP A 175 1.08 24.70 5.19
N ALA A 176 -0.05 24.09 5.57
CA ALA A 176 -0.98 24.62 6.57
C ALA A 176 -0.30 24.82 7.94
N THR A 177 0.51 23.86 8.41
CA THR A 177 1.25 24.01 9.67
C THR A 177 2.32 25.10 9.63
N ARG A 178 2.92 25.37 8.46
CA ARG A 178 3.90 26.45 8.29
C ARG A 178 3.25 27.82 8.14
N SER A 179 2.14 27.89 7.41
CA SER A 179 1.41 29.13 7.12
C SER A 179 0.59 29.60 8.32
N ALA A 180 -0.03 28.67 9.05
CA ALA A 180 -0.90 28.95 10.19
C ALA A 180 -0.21 28.71 11.54
N GLY A 181 1.09 29.00 11.66
CA GLY A 181 2.01 28.60 12.75
C GLY A 181 1.63 28.92 14.20
N THR A 182 0.44 29.43 14.47
CA THR A 182 -0.14 29.66 15.81
C THR A 182 -1.51 28.99 16.02
N VAL A 183 -2.24 28.65 14.96
CA VAL A 183 -3.64 28.19 15.04
C VAL A 183 -3.74 26.67 15.14
N LEU A 184 -2.95 25.94 14.34
CA LEU A 184 -2.87 24.47 14.45
C LEU A 184 -2.01 24.01 15.65
N ASP A 185 -1.21 24.91 16.20
CA ASP A 185 -0.38 24.63 17.39
C ASP A 185 -1.13 24.84 18.70
N SER A 186 -2.24 25.61 18.67
CA SER A 186 -3.08 25.91 19.85
C SER A 186 -4.22 24.90 20.05
N GLU A 187 -4.54 24.09 19.05
CA GLU A 187 -5.50 23.01 19.21
C GLU A 187 -4.85 21.73 19.73
N SER A 188 -5.45 21.19 20.78
CA SER A 188 -5.21 19.83 21.26
C SER A 188 -6.41 18.94 20.91
N PHE A 189 -6.13 17.71 20.50
CA PHE A 189 -7.18 16.75 20.13
C PHE A 189 -6.85 15.37 20.68
N LEU A 190 -7.74 14.84 21.52
CA LEU A 190 -7.56 13.59 22.27
C LEU A 190 -6.27 13.60 23.11
N THR A 191 -5.21 12.95 22.62
CA THR A 191 -3.91 12.84 23.30
C THR A 191 -2.82 13.72 22.68
N LEU A 192 -3.13 14.42 21.57
CA LEU A 192 -2.23 15.38 20.94
C LEU A 192 -2.25 16.68 21.72
N THR A 193 -1.09 17.09 22.22
CA THR A 193 -0.88 18.41 22.84
C THR A 193 -0.85 19.54 21.82
N SER A 194 -0.50 19.23 20.58
CA SER A 194 -0.59 20.12 19.41
C SER A 194 -0.78 19.26 18.16
N LEU A 195 -1.59 19.71 17.21
CA LEU A 195 -1.74 19.03 15.92
C LEU A 195 -0.44 19.09 15.09
N ALA A 196 0.29 20.20 15.16
CA ALA A 196 1.50 20.43 14.36
C ALA A 196 2.69 19.56 14.82
N HIS A 197 2.66 19.05 16.05
CA HIS A 197 3.72 18.23 16.62
C HIS A 197 3.38 16.73 16.54
N PRO A 198 4.40 15.85 16.42
CA PRO A 198 4.18 14.40 16.49
C PRO A 198 3.63 14.00 17.87
N ASP A 199 2.79 12.96 17.91
CA ASP A 199 2.22 12.44 19.16
C ASP A 199 3.32 11.94 20.10
N ALA A 200 3.63 12.72 21.14
CA ALA A 200 4.64 12.38 22.14
C ALA A 200 4.27 11.13 22.96
N THR A 201 2.98 10.78 23.03
CA THR A 201 2.49 9.64 23.82
C THR A 201 2.40 8.34 23.01
N LEU A 202 2.59 8.41 21.68
CA LEU A 202 2.42 7.29 20.74
C LEU A 202 1.05 6.60 20.79
N THR A 203 0.08 7.15 21.53
CA THR A 203 -1.22 6.54 21.74
C THR A 203 -2.05 6.52 20.47
N LEU A 204 -2.02 7.58 19.67
CA LEU A 204 -2.72 7.62 18.38
C LEU A 204 -2.16 6.57 17.42
N PRO A 205 -0.84 6.51 17.13
CA PRO A 205 -0.27 5.43 16.31
C PRO A 205 -0.64 4.02 16.79
N ILE A 206 -0.66 3.78 18.12
CA ILE A 206 -1.00 2.47 18.69
C ILE A 206 -2.49 2.14 18.48
N VAL A 207 -3.40 3.04 18.86
CA VAL A 207 -4.86 2.85 18.67
C VAL A 207 -5.19 2.68 17.19
N LEU A 208 -4.52 3.45 16.33
CA LEU A 208 -4.64 3.38 14.88
C LEU A 208 -4.14 2.04 14.32
N GLY A 209 -3.01 1.54 14.84
CA GLY A 209 -2.52 0.20 14.57
C GLY A 209 -3.52 -0.88 14.97
N MET A 210 -4.16 -0.74 16.13
CA MET A 210 -5.20 -1.66 16.60
C MET A 210 -6.46 -1.61 15.73
N ILE A 211 -6.95 -0.43 15.33
CA ILE A 211 -8.10 -0.29 14.43
C ILE A 211 -7.79 -0.89 13.06
N THR A 212 -6.56 -0.69 12.56
CA THR A 212 -6.13 -1.28 11.28
C THR A 212 -6.08 -2.80 11.37
N LEU A 213 -5.53 -3.34 12.47
CA LEU A 213 -5.51 -4.77 12.74
C LEU A 213 -6.94 -5.33 12.84
N ALA A 214 -7.82 -4.66 13.57
CA ALA A 214 -9.22 -5.01 13.68
C ALA A 214 -9.89 -5.02 12.31
N ASN A 215 -9.70 -4.01 11.47
CA ASN A 215 -10.26 -4.00 10.10
C ASN A 215 -9.77 -5.17 9.23
N VAL A 216 -8.49 -5.56 9.35
CA VAL A 216 -7.94 -6.72 8.64
C VAL A 216 -8.54 -8.03 9.17
N GLU A 217 -8.81 -8.11 10.47
CA GLU A 217 -9.38 -9.31 11.10
C GLU A 217 -10.92 -9.39 10.99
N SER A 218 -11.63 -8.27 10.92
CA SER A 218 -13.07 -8.19 10.67
C SER A 218 -13.44 -8.84 9.34
N ALA A 219 -12.57 -8.77 8.33
CA ALA A 219 -12.75 -9.49 7.07
C ALA A 219 -12.73 -11.03 7.24
N ARG A 220 -12.15 -11.56 8.33
CA ARG A 220 -12.24 -12.97 8.72
C ARG A 220 -13.46 -13.30 9.58
N TRP A 221 -14.04 -12.33 10.28
CA TRP A 221 -15.16 -12.59 11.18
C TRP A 221 -16.46 -12.93 10.45
N PHE A 222 -16.62 -12.48 9.21
CA PHE A 222 -17.74 -12.83 8.34
C PHE A 222 -17.48 -14.07 7.45
N VAL A 223 -16.59 -14.96 7.87
CA VAL A 223 -16.29 -16.20 7.12
C VAL A 223 -17.39 -17.22 7.36
N SER A 224 -18.12 -17.57 6.29
CA SER A 224 -19.15 -18.62 6.30
C SER A 224 -18.55 -19.99 6.65
N ALA A 225 -19.33 -20.86 7.31
CA ALA A 225 -18.90 -22.18 7.77
C ALA A 225 -18.31 -23.07 6.65
N GLU A 226 -18.82 -22.93 5.42
CA GLU A 226 -18.29 -23.63 4.24
C GLU A 226 -16.86 -23.22 3.88
N VAL A 227 -16.54 -21.92 4.04
CA VAL A 227 -15.20 -21.39 3.77
C VAL A 227 -14.23 -21.88 4.85
N LEU A 228 -14.70 -21.98 6.09
CA LEU A 228 -13.94 -22.51 7.21
C LEU A 228 -13.58 -23.99 7.03
N GLN A 229 -14.51 -24.80 6.53
CA GLN A 229 -14.24 -26.21 6.17
C GLN A 229 -13.22 -26.35 5.03
N ARG A 230 -13.32 -25.51 3.99
CA ARG A 230 -12.33 -25.50 2.91
C ARG A 230 -10.96 -25.05 3.40
N GLU A 231 -10.90 -24.08 4.31
CA GLU A 231 -9.64 -23.66 4.94
C GLU A 231 -9.01 -24.79 5.76
N GLN A 232 -9.81 -25.55 6.51
CA GLN A 232 -9.32 -26.71 7.26
C GLN A 232 -8.80 -27.81 6.33
N GLN A 233 -9.52 -28.13 5.25
CA GLN A 233 -9.06 -29.11 4.26
C GLN A 233 -7.77 -28.67 3.56
N VAL A 234 -7.67 -27.39 3.18
CA VAL A 234 -6.45 -26.82 2.59
C VAL A 234 -5.33 -26.80 3.61
N ALA A 235 -5.59 -26.49 4.88
CA ALA A 235 -4.58 -26.50 5.94
C ALA A 235 -4.04 -27.92 6.18
N GLN A 236 -4.89 -28.94 6.21
CA GLN A 236 -4.49 -30.35 6.32
C GLN A 236 -3.65 -30.77 5.11
N TRP A 237 -4.14 -30.49 3.89
CA TRP A 237 -3.40 -30.77 2.66
C TRP A 237 -2.04 -30.06 2.60
N THR A 238 -1.99 -28.82 3.08
CA THR A 238 -0.75 -28.03 3.11
C THR A 238 0.21 -28.53 4.20
N ALA A 239 -0.31 -28.97 5.35
CA ALA A 239 0.48 -29.61 6.39
C ALA A 239 1.08 -30.94 5.90
N GLU A 240 0.30 -31.75 5.18
CA GLU A 240 0.79 -32.97 4.54
C GLU A 240 1.86 -32.71 3.47
N ARG A 241 1.75 -31.61 2.72
CA ARG A 241 2.78 -31.23 1.73
C ARG A 241 4.05 -30.69 2.37
N ARG A 242 3.93 -29.92 3.46
CA ARG A 242 5.09 -29.52 4.28
C ARG A 242 5.77 -30.71 4.93
N ALA A 243 5.01 -31.68 5.43
CA ALA A 243 5.55 -32.92 5.96
C ALA A 243 6.31 -33.74 4.89
N ARG A 244 5.91 -33.61 3.62
CA ARG A 244 6.60 -34.17 2.46
C ARG A 244 7.78 -33.33 1.95
N GLY A 245 8.13 -32.22 2.63
CA GLY A 245 9.24 -31.35 2.27
C GLY A 245 8.97 -30.43 1.07
N GLU A 246 7.73 -30.33 0.58
CA GLU A 246 7.38 -29.38 -0.48
C GLU A 246 7.14 -27.98 0.11
N ASN A 247 7.86 -26.98 -0.41
CA ASN A 247 7.64 -25.58 -0.07
C ASN A 247 6.33 -25.07 -0.70
N VAL A 248 5.23 -25.17 0.05
CA VAL A 248 3.95 -24.59 -0.34
C VAL A 248 3.88 -23.14 0.13
N LEU A 249 4.06 -22.22 -0.82
CA LEU A 249 3.82 -20.78 -0.62
C LEU A 249 2.31 -20.52 -0.62
N GLU A 250 1.78 -20.02 0.49
CA GLU A 250 0.37 -19.60 0.60
C GLU A 250 0.27 -18.10 0.29
N PRO A 251 -0.18 -17.68 -0.92
CA PRO A 251 -0.20 -16.27 -1.31
C PRO A 251 -1.05 -15.42 -0.36
N ARG A 252 -2.13 -16.00 0.17
CA ARG A 252 -3.02 -15.35 1.13
C ARG A 252 -2.34 -15.06 2.47
N ARG A 253 -1.51 -15.97 2.99
CA ARG A 253 -0.70 -15.70 4.19
C ARG A 253 0.35 -14.63 3.91
N ILE A 254 0.98 -14.63 2.74
CA ILE A 254 1.96 -13.60 2.37
C ILE A 254 1.29 -12.23 2.33
N TYR A 255 0.11 -12.10 1.74
CA TYR A 255 -0.65 -10.85 1.75
C TYR A 255 -1.06 -10.42 3.17
N GLN A 256 -1.54 -11.33 4.01
CA GLN A 256 -1.91 -11.01 5.39
C GLN A 256 -0.69 -10.60 6.24
N THR A 257 0.43 -11.29 6.09
CA THR A 257 1.70 -10.94 6.75
C THR A 257 2.25 -9.62 6.21
N ALA A 258 2.16 -9.36 4.91
CA ALA A 258 2.56 -8.09 4.32
C ALA A 258 1.69 -6.92 4.82
N LEU A 259 0.37 -7.12 4.94
CA LEU A 259 -0.54 -6.12 5.50
C LEU A 259 -0.28 -5.88 7.00
N ARG A 260 0.06 -6.93 7.77
CA ARG A 260 0.46 -6.81 9.18
C ARG A 260 1.78 -6.07 9.33
N ILE A 261 2.79 -6.40 8.51
CA ILE A 261 4.07 -5.69 8.48
C ILE A 261 3.87 -4.24 8.04
N MET A 262 3.01 -3.98 7.06
CA MET A 262 2.64 -2.62 6.65
C MET A 262 1.95 -1.86 7.78
N SER A 263 1.09 -2.52 8.57
CA SER A 263 0.46 -1.92 9.75
C SER A 263 1.50 -1.52 10.81
N VAL A 264 2.51 -2.36 11.07
CA VAL A 264 3.60 -2.03 12.00
C VAL A 264 4.53 -0.96 11.43
N GLY A 265 4.85 -1.04 10.14
CA GLY A 265 5.61 -0.01 9.43
C GLY A 265 4.89 1.34 9.42
N ARG A 266 3.56 1.36 9.35
CA ARG A 266 2.73 2.56 9.46
C ARG A 266 2.82 3.20 10.84
N ILE A 267 2.89 2.42 11.92
CA ILE A 267 3.10 2.95 13.28
C ILE A 267 4.47 3.64 13.34
N LEU A 268 5.51 3.03 12.77
CA LEU A 268 6.86 3.60 12.74
C LEU A 268 6.92 4.88 11.89
N ILE A 269 6.25 4.92 10.73
CA ILE A 269 6.21 6.12 9.89
C ILE A 269 5.36 7.21 10.56
N ALA A 270 4.20 6.87 11.14
CA ALA A 270 3.35 7.82 11.86
C ALA A 270 4.02 8.41 13.11
N ALA A 271 4.93 7.67 13.76
CA ALA A 271 5.74 8.19 14.86
C ALA A 271 6.79 9.23 14.42
N MET A 272 7.14 9.26 13.12
CA MET A 272 8.14 10.19 12.57
C MET A 272 7.53 11.35 11.77
N VAL A 273 6.21 11.39 11.59
CA VAL A 273 5.49 12.39 10.81
C VAL A 273 4.62 13.25 11.77
N PRO A 274 4.45 14.57 11.53
CA PRO A 274 3.60 15.44 12.35
C PRO A 274 2.19 14.86 12.59
N GLY A 275 1.62 15.08 13.78
CA GLY A 275 0.35 14.49 14.21
C GLY A 275 -0.81 14.71 13.24
N VAL A 276 -0.82 15.85 12.54
CA VAL A 276 -1.80 16.16 11.49
C VAL A 276 -1.83 15.12 10.35
N SER A 277 -0.70 14.49 9.99
CA SER A 277 -0.63 13.53 8.88
C SER A 277 -0.96 12.09 9.28
N GLY A 278 -1.09 11.82 10.58
CA GLY A 278 -1.45 10.49 11.12
C GLY A 278 -2.74 9.90 10.54
N PRO A 279 -3.83 10.66 10.40
CA PRO A 279 -5.07 10.20 9.77
C PRO A 279 -4.94 9.88 8.26
N VAL A 280 -3.99 10.54 7.58
CA VAL A 280 -3.75 10.42 6.13
C VAL A 280 -2.91 9.18 5.82
N LEU A 281 -2.00 8.80 6.72
CA LEU A 281 -1.16 7.58 6.65
C LEU A 281 -1.94 6.26 6.66
N VAL A 282 -3.23 6.32 6.96
CA VAL A 282 -4.08 5.17 7.34
C VAL A 282 -5.11 4.84 6.27
N GLY A 283 -5.20 5.62 5.20
CA GLY A 283 -6.10 5.38 4.06
C GLY A 283 -5.55 4.34 3.11
#